data_AF-A0AAV0JEU9-F1
#
_entry.id   AF-A0AAV0JEU9-F1
#
_cell.length_a   1.000
_cell.length_b   1.000
_cell.length_c   1.000
_cell.angle_alpha   90.00
_cell.angle_beta   90.00
_cell.angle_gamma   90.00
#
_symmetry.space_group_name_H-M   'P 1'
#
loop_
_entity.id
_entity.type
_entity.pdbx_description
1 polymer ?
#
loop_
_entity_poly.entity_id
_entity_poly.type
_entity_poly.pdbx_seq_one_letter_code
_entity_poly.pdbx_strand_id
1 'polypeptide(L)'
;MPQVRIIAKNFMDMVAALPAMKLDILYENPFICEAILRSLPPLAKKYVTQMLFSEGSITAKLLEEWVLPDGSTKHRVSIDRLVQLRIFTESVESGRKKEKSYRLNPTFQANLQKRITTGGVLPREPMPPSLTGRLPSLEELEKYALEQWECFLLHLINSGQAEKVTSFSPSMMRVFQRGLLSQSKDPKLTESGFQFLLMETNAQLWYIIREYISNSEERGVDPVDLISFLLELSFHMTGKAYNLNTLTDVQRSTLSDLADLGLVKLQKGRNDSWFIPTKLATNLSVSLADSSTRKQGSIVVETNFRVYEYSASKLHSEILRLFSRYALYLLFSWFIWGITQFYSEFLVNVLPLT
;
A
#
# COMPACT_ATOMS: atom_id res chain seq x y z
N MET A 1 19.11 17.30 -15.42
CA MET A 1 18.93 16.08 -14.58
C MET A 1 17.52 16.07 -14.06
N PRO A 2 16.64 15.14 -14.45
CA PRO A 2 15.34 15.03 -13.82
C PRO A 2 15.53 14.27 -12.49
N GLN A 3 15.37 15.00 -11.38
CA GLN A 3 15.26 14.41 -10.04
C GLN A 3 13.92 13.67 -9.95
N VAL A 4 13.87 12.41 -10.40
CA VAL A 4 12.77 11.53 -10.04
C VAL A 4 13.12 10.91 -8.69
N ARG A 5 13.02 11.71 -7.62
CA ARG A 5 12.86 11.11 -6.29
C ARG A 5 11.56 10.32 -6.36
N ILE A 6 11.63 9.00 -6.28
CA ILE A 6 10.48 8.21 -5.87
C ILE A 6 10.24 8.56 -4.41
N ILE A 7 9.64 9.72 -4.19
CA ILE A 7 8.80 9.91 -3.02
C ILE A 7 7.73 8.85 -3.25
N ALA A 8 7.66 7.85 -2.39
CA ALA A 8 6.48 7.02 -2.30
C ALA A 8 5.32 7.98 -2.07
N LYS A 9 4.69 8.46 -3.16
CA LYS A 9 3.49 9.26 -3.06
C LYS A 9 2.54 8.35 -2.34
N ASN A 10 2.21 8.72 -1.11
CA ASN A 10 1.34 7.92 -0.28
C ASN A 10 0.05 7.72 -1.07
N PHE A 11 -0.65 6.59 -0.88
CA PHE A 11 -1.95 6.34 -1.52
C PHE A 11 -2.88 7.56 -1.47
N MET A 12 -2.83 8.31 -0.38
CA MET A 12 -3.58 9.55 -0.19
C MET A 12 -3.23 10.66 -1.20
N ASP A 13 -1.98 10.74 -1.68
CA ASP A 13 -1.57 11.65 -2.74
C ASP A 13 -2.09 11.19 -4.11
N MET A 14 -2.19 9.87 -4.32
CA MET A 14 -2.80 9.31 -5.53
C MET A 14 -4.30 9.60 -5.55
N VAL A 15 -4.99 9.38 -4.43
CA VAL A 15 -6.43 9.70 -4.29
C VAL A 15 -6.65 11.21 -4.44
N ALA A 16 -5.83 12.06 -3.81
CA ALA A 16 -5.92 13.51 -3.95
C ALA A 16 -5.65 14.02 -5.38
N ALA A 17 -4.94 13.25 -6.21
CA ALA A 17 -4.69 13.57 -7.61
C ALA A 17 -5.87 13.22 -8.53
N LEU A 18 -6.87 12.48 -8.04
CA LEU A 18 -8.04 12.13 -8.84
C LEU A 18 -8.94 13.35 -9.12
N PRO A 19 -9.61 13.40 -10.28
CA PRO A 19 -10.58 14.44 -10.58
C PRO A 19 -11.72 14.49 -9.55
N ALA A 20 -12.24 15.71 -9.37
CA ALA A 20 -13.46 16.04 -8.62
C ALA A 20 -14.54 14.95 -8.63
N MET A 21 -15.02 14.62 -9.84
CA MET A 21 -16.14 13.73 -10.05
C MET A 21 -15.81 12.30 -9.60
N LYS A 22 -14.57 11.84 -9.83
CA LYS A 22 -14.12 10.51 -9.40
C LYS A 22 -14.04 10.42 -7.87
N LEU A 23 -13.64 11.50 -7.18
CA LEU A 23 -13.63 11.56 -5.72
C LEU A 23 -15.03 11.50 -5.12
N ASP A 24 -16.00 12.20 -5.69
CA ASP A 24 -17.37 12.18 -5.19
C ASP A 24 -17.99 10.77 -5.32
N ILE A 25 -17.74 10.07 -6.44
CA ILE A 25 -18.16 8.66 -6.63
C ILE A 25 -17.45 7.74 -5.62
N LEU A 26 -16.15 7.94 -5.38
CA LEU A 26 -15.41 7.17 -4.36
C LEU A 26 -16.01 7.36 -2.96
N TYR A 27 -16.50 8.55 -2.63
CA TYR A 27 -17.11 8.84 -1.34
C TYR A 27 -18.53 8.28 -1.17
N GLU A 28 -19.17 7.78 -2.23
CA GLU A 28 -20.41 7.01 -2.11
C GLU A 28 -20.17 5.67 -1.39
N ASN A 29 -18.95 5.14 -1.45
CA ASN A 29 -18.60 3.88 -0.82
C ASN A 29 -18.17 4.09 0.66
N PRO A 30 -18.90 3.52 1.64
CA PRO A 30 -18.63 3.74 3.06
C PRO A 30 -17.30 3.14 3.54
N PHE A 31 -16.77 2.13 2.85
CA PHE A 31 -15.45 1.55 3.18
C PHE A 31 -14.32 2.53 2.87
N ILE A 32 -14.48 3.29 1.79
CA ILE A 32 -13.49 4.28 1.36
C ILE A 32 -13.46 5.45 2.33
N CYS A 33 -14.61 5.94 2.77
CA CYS A 33 -14.70 6.97 3.80
C CYS A 33 -13.95 6.57 5.08
N GLU A 34 -14.09 5.31 5.51
CA GLU A 34 -13.41 4.84 6.72
C GLU A 34 -11.91 4.59 6.50
N ALA A 35 -11.52 4.04 5.35
CA ALA A 35 -10.10 3.85 5.00
C ALA A 35 -9.37 5.20 4.97
N ILE A 36 -10.01 6.21 4.37
CA ILE A 36 -9.49 7.58 4.32
C ILE A 36 -9.45 8.20 5.72
N LEU A 37 -10.48 8.00 6.54
CA LEU A 37 -10.42 8.46 7.94
C LEU A 37 -9.25 7.83 8.72
N ARG A 38 -8.92 6.55 8.48
CA ARG A 38 -7.78 5.89 9.12
C ARG A 38 -6.43 6.44 8.68
N SER A 39 -6.31 6.88 7.43
CA SER A 39 -5.06 7.37 6.85
C SER A 39 -4.79 8.86 7.10
N LEU A 40 -5.80 9.62 7.53
CA LEU A 40 -5.64 11.04 7.83
C LEU A 40 -4.66 11.29 9.00
N PRO A 41 -3.96 12.43 9.04
CA PRO A 41 -3.20 12.85 10.21
C PRO A 41 -4.09 12.94 11.47
N PRO A 42 -3.54 12.74 12.69
CA PRO A 42 -4.34 12.73 13.93
C PRO A 42 -5.20 13.99 14.12
N LEU A 43 -4.67 15.16 13.75
CA LEU A 43 -5.38 16.43 13.87
C LEU A 43 -6.51 16.56 12.83
N ALA A 44 -6.29 16.10 11.60
CA ALA A 44 -7.35 16.02 10.60
C ALA A 44 -8.48 15.07 11.02
N LYS A 45 -8.15 13.91 11.62
CA LYS A 45 -9.17 13.00 12.19
C LYS A 45 -10.01 13.69 13.26
N LYS A 46 -9.37 14.42 14.18
CA LYS A 46 -10.06 15.19 15.23
C LYS A 46 -11.08 16.16 14.63
N TYR A 47 -10.71 16.91 13.59
CA TYR A 47 -11.63 17.85 12.96
C TYR A 47 -12.83 17.16 12.31
N VAL A 48 -12.57 16.11 11.54
CA VAL A 48 -13.63 15.33 10.88
C VAL A 48 -14.59 14.73 11.90
N THR A 49 -14.09 14.15 13.00
CA THR A 49 -14.95 13.54 14.03
C THR A 49 -15.75 14.56 14.83
N GLN A 50 -15.17 15.72 15.16
CA GLN A 50 -15.89 16.79 15.86
C GLN A 50 -16.99 17.41 14.97
N MET A 51 -16.70 17.60 13.69
CA MET A 51 -17.65 18.16 12.73
C MET A 51 -18.69 17.15 12.25
N LEU A 52 -18.49 15.85 12.51
CA LEU A 52 -19.33 14.79 11.94
C LEU A 52 -20.82 14.96 12.27
N PHE A 53 -21.16 15.35 13.50
CA PHE A 53 -22.55 15.57 13.93
C PHE A 53 -22.94 17.04 13.96
N SER A 54 -22.06 17.93 13.49
CA SER A 54 -22.36 19.35 13.41
C SER A 54 -23.03 19.67 12.08
N GLU A 55 -24.25 20.20 12.14
CA GLU A 55 -24.99 20.66 10.96
C GLU A 55 -24.63 22.12 10.65
N GLY A 56 -23.45 22.34 10.05
CA GLY A 56 -23.03 23.70 9.69
C GLY A 56 -21.62 23.82 9.16
N SER A 57 -21.32 24.96 8.54
CA SER A 57 -19.95 25.37 8.21
C SER A 57 -19.28 26.00 9.43
N ILE A 58 -18.01 25.70 9.66
CA ILE A 58 -17.21 26.26 10.75
C ILE A 58 -16.22 27.28 10.19
N THR A 59 -16.08 28.43 10.85
CA THR A 59 -15.12 29.47 10.44
C THR A 59 -13.67 29.00 10.67
N ALA A 60 -12.76 29.44 9.81
CA ALA A 60 -11.34 29.11 9.93
C ALA A 60 -10.75 29.52 11.28
N LYS A 61 -11.17 30.69 11.82
CA LYS A 61 -10.71 31.17 13.12
C LYS A 61 -11.08 30.23 14.26
N LEU A 62 -12.29 29.67 14.24
CA LEU A 62 -12.72 28.73 15.28
C LEU A 62 -11.88 27.44 15.24
N LEU A 63 -11.52 26.96 14.04
CA LEU A 63 -10.64 25.79 13.91
C LEU A 63 -9.21 26.08 14.40
N GLU A 64 -8.71 27.30 14.20
CA GLU A 64 -7.41 27.75 14.71
C GLU A 64 -7.39 27.79 16.25
N GLU A 65 -8.49 28.20 16.88
CA GLU A 65 -8.65 28.21 18.35
C GLU A 65 -8.63 26.80 18.98
N TRP A 66 -8.93 25.75 18.21
CA TRP A 66 -8.90 24.36 18.69
C TRP A 66 -7.49 23.77 18.84
N VAL A 67 -6.46 24.55 18.54
CA VAL A 67 -5.06 24.14 18.53
C VAL A 67 -4.22 25.10 19.36
N LEU A 68 -3.28 24.55 20.12
CA LEU A 68 -2.28 25.35 20.83
C LEU A 68 -1.32 26.03 19.82
N PRO A 69 -0.68 27.16 20.17
CA PRO A 69 0.22 27.88 19.26
C PRO A 69 1.31 27.00 18.63
N ASP A 70 1.86 26.06 19.38
CA ASP A 70 2.88 25.10 18.94
C ASP A 70 2.39 24.14 17.82
N GLY A 71 1.08 23.94 17.71
CA GLY A 71 0.46 23.07 16.71
C GLY A 71 0.07 23.75 15.40
N SER A 72 0.35 25.05 15.22
CA SER A 72 -0.10 25.83 14.05
C SER A 72 0.37 25.25 12.70
N THR A 73 1.60 24.73 12.65
CA THR A 73 2.13 24.09 11.43
C THR A 73 1.37 22.82 11.08
N LYS A 74 1.10 21.96 12.07
CA LYS A 74 0.31 20.73 11.93
C LYS A 74 -1.14 21.02 11.56
N HIS A 75 -1.71 22.11 12.09
CA HIS A 75 -3.04 22.61 11.70
C HIS A 75 -3.08 22.91 10.21
N ARG A 76 -2.17 23.76 9.71
CA ARG A 76 -2.12 24.14 8.29
C ARG A 76 -2.00 22.94 7.37
N VAL A 77 -1.10 21.99 7.69
CA VAL A 77 -0.93 20.75 6.92
C VAL A 77 -2.19 19.89 6.94
N SER A 78 -2.88 19.82 8.08
CA SER A 78 -4.11 19.03 8.21
C SER A 78 -5.27 19.63 7.40
N ILE A 79 -5.44 20.95 7.43
CA ILE A 79 -6.46 21.65 6.65
C ILE A 79 -6.19 21.53 5.15
N ASP A 80 -4.97 21.81 4.71
CA ASP A 80 -4.57 21.66 3.31
C ASP A 80 -4.85 20.24 2.81
N ARG A 81 -4.55 19.23 3.63
CA ARG A 81 -4.83 17.84 3.29
C ARG A 81 -6.33 17.54 3.18
N LEU A 82 -7.15 18.04 4.10
CA LEU A 82 -8.61 17.86 4.07
C LEU A 82 -9.25 18.55 2.85
N VAL A 83 -8.72 19.70 2.45
CA VAL A 83 -9.16 20.43 1.25
C VAL A 83 -8.72 19.72 -0.03
N GLN A 84 -7.48 19.25 -0.11
CA GLN A 84 -6.96 18.48 -1.26
C GLN A 84 -7.78 17.21 -1.52
N LEU A 85 -8.18 16.52 -0.45
CA LEU A 85 -9.04 15.33 -0.54
C LEU A 85 -10.51 15.67 -0.77
N ARG A 86 -10.89 16.96 -0.77
CA ARG A 86 -12.30 17.41 -0.84
C ARG A 86 -13.20 16.83 0.26
N ILE A 87 -12.60 16.53 1.40
CA ILE A 87 -13.36 16.21 2.62
C ILE A 87 -13.90 17.52 3.18
N PHE A 88 -13.12 18.61 3.10
CA PHE A 88 -13.57 19.97 3.35
C PHE A 88 -13.86 20.69 2.04
N THR A 89 -15.05 21.27 1.96
CA THR A 89 -15.41 22.27 0.95
C THR A 89 -15.25 23.65 1.56
N GLU A 90 -14.43 24.49 0.91
CA GLU A 90 -14.28 25.90 1.30
C GLU A 90 -15.48 26.71 0.78
N SER A 91 -16.18 27.38 1.68
CA SER A 91 -17.12 28.44 1.33
C SER A 91 -16.54 29.78 1.78
N VAL A 92 -16.53 30.76 0.88
CA VAL A 92 -16.18 32.14 1.23
C VAL A 92 -17.49 32.86 1.49
N GLU A 93 -17.75 33.18 2.76
CA GLU A 93 -18.95 33.91 3.13
C GLU A 93 -18.85 35.33 2.55
N SER A 94 -19.87 35.76 1.79
CA SER A 94 -19.89 37.02 1.06
C SER A 94 -20.26 38.21 1.97
N GLY A 95 -19.54 38.36 3.09
CA GLY A 95 -19.65 39.49 4.02
C GLY A 95 -18.51 40.51 3.89
N ARG A 96 -18.59 41.63 4.62
CA ARG A 96 -17.57 42.72 4.62
C ARG A 96 -16.17 42.25 5.05
N LYS A 97 -16.04 41.11 5.73
CA LYS A 97 -14.78 40.40 5.95
C LYS A 97 -14.86 39.08 5.17
N LYS A 98 -13.92 38.85 4.26
CA LYS A 98 -13.73 37.56 3.57
C LYS A 98 -13.26 36.54 4.60
N GLU A 99 -14.19 35.94 5.31
CA GLU A 99 -13.90 34.87 6.28
C GLU A 99 -14.11 33.53 5.59
N LYS A 100 -13.06 32.70 5.64
CA LYS A 100 -13.14 31.33 5.10
C LYS A 100 -13.93 30.48 6.09
N SER A 101 -14.92 29.75 5.59
CA SER A 101 -15.60 28.72 6.34
C SER A 101 -15.42 27.36 5.66
N TYR A 102 -15.31 26.32 6.48
CA TYR A 102 -15.13 24.95 6.04
C TYR A 102 -16.39 24.15 6.36
N ARG A 103 -16.84 23.36 5.40
CA ARG A 103 -17.94 22.41 5.58
C ARG A 103 -17.47 21.01 5.18
N LEU A 104 -17.94 19.98 5.89
CA LEU A 104 -17.72 18.60 5.49
C LEU A 104 -18.47 18.28 4.20
N ASN A 105 -17.87 17.48 3.33
CA ASN A 105 -18.56 16.93 2.17
C ASN A 105 -19.79 16.12 2.65
N PRO A 106 -21.01 16.45 2.19
CA PRO A 106 -22.23 15.83 2.70
C PRO A 106 -22.28 14.32 2.44
N THR A 107 -21.76 13.84 1.31
CA THR A 107 -21.72 12.40 0.99
C THR A 107 -20.78 11.67 1.95
N PHE A 108 -19.58 12.23 2.17
CA PHE A 108 -18.61 11.68 3.12
C PHE A 108 -19.16 11.67 4.55
N GLN A 109 -19.81 12.77 4.97
CA GLN A 109 -20.41 12.93 6.30
C GLN A 109 -21.51 11.90 6.54
N ALA A 110 -22.46 11.76 5.61
CA ALA A 110 -23.58 10.83 5.73
C ALA A 110 -23.11 9.36 5.77
N ASN A 111 -22.17 8.98 4.90
CA ASN A 111 -21.65 7.62 4.87
C ASN A 111 -20.85 7.27 6.13
N LEU A 112 -20.06 8.22 6.65
CA LEU A 112 -19.30 7.99 7.89
C LEU A 112 -20.23 7.94 9.12
N GLN A 113 -21.24 8.81 9.20
CA GLN A 113 -22.28 8.75 10.25
C GLN A 113 -23.00 7.41 10.24
N LYS A 114 -23.52 6.99 9.08
CA LYS A 114 -24.22 5.71 8.91
C LYS A 114 -23.35 4.55 9.40
N ARG A 115 -22.06 4.58 9.10
CA ARG A 115 -21.10 3.54 9.46
C ARG A 115 -20.79 3.48 10.95
N ILE A 116 -20.77 4.62 11.64
CA ILE A 116 -20.58 4.68 13.09
C ILE A 116 -21.86 4.20 13.81
N THR A 117 -23.04 4.56 13.33
CA THR A 117 -24.31 4.24 14.01
C THR A 117 -24.79 2.81 13.73
N THR A 118 -24.66 2.33 12.50
CA THR A 118 -25.21 1.03 12.06
C THR A 118 -24.17 -0.09 12.12
N GLY A 119 -22.90 0.25 12.33
CA GLY A 119 -21.78 -0.66 12.09
C GLY A 119 -21.54 -0.89 10.60
N GLY A 120 -20.33 -1.32 10.25
CA GLY A 120 -19.99 -1.69 8.87
C GLY A 120 -20.32 -3.15 8.62
N VAL A 121 -21.36 -3.45 7.84
CA VAL A 121 -21.54 -4.78 7.23
C VAL A 121 -20.77 -4.78 5.92
N LEU A 122 -19.74 -5.63 5.80
CA LEU A 122 -19.02 -5.81 4.55
C LEU A 122 -20.01 -6.18 3.44
N PRO A 123 -19.78 -5.76 2.18
CA PRO A 123 -20.65 -6.18 1.08
C PRO A 123 -20.64 -7.71 0.91
N ARG A 124 -19.59 -8.36 1.41
CA ARG A 124 -19.37 -9.80 1.34
C ARG A 124 -19.23 -10.39 2.72
N GLU A 125 -20.11 -11.34 3.03
CA GLU A 125 -20.00 -12.14 4.23
C GLU A 125 -19.03 -13.31 4.01
N PRO A 126 -18.28 -13.71 5.06
CA PRO A 126 -17.45 -14.89 4.99
C PRO A 126 -18.31 -16.14 4.78
N MET A 127 -17.85 -17.05 3.94
CA MET A 127 -18.52 -18.32 3.71
C MET A 127 -18.60 -19.14 5.01
N PRO A 128 -19.73 -19.83 5.25
CA PRO A 128 -19.85 -20.68 6.42
C PRO A 128 -18.84 -21.83 6.36
N PRO A 129 -18.29 -22.24 7.53
CA PRO A 129 -17.26 -23.27 7.61
C PRO A 129 -17.71 -24.65 7.11
N SER A 130 -19.01 -24.86 6.90
CA SER A 130 -19.60 -26.06 6.32
C SER A 130 -19.38 -26.18 4.81
N LEU A 131 -19.25 -25.06 4.10
CA LEU A 131 -19.04 -25.02 2.65
C LEU A 131 -17.54 -24.95 2.29
N THR A 132 -16.76 -24.38 3.19
CA THR A 132 -15.31 -24.28 3.04
C THR A 132 -14.71 -25.57 3.58
N GLY A 133 -13.90 -26.28 2.80
CA GLY A 133 -13.16 -27.43 3.30
C GLY A 133 -12.12 -27.03 4.37
N ARG A 134 -10.99 -27.74 4.43
CA ARG A 134 -9.88 -27.33 5.31
C ARG A 134 -9.35 -25.95 4.89
N LEU A 135 -9.54 -24.97 5.77
CA LEU A 135 -8.92 -23.65 5.66
C LEU A 135 -7.48 -23.71 6.18
N PRO A 136 -6.54 -22.99 5.55
CA PRO A 136 -5.17 -22.88 6.02
C PRO A 136 -5.11 -22.14 7.36
N SER A 137 -4.11 -22.47 8.18
CA SER A 137 -3.83 -21.73 9.41
C SER A 137 -3.32 -20.31 9.10
N LEU A 138 -3.36 -19.41 10.08
CA LEU A 138 -2.79 -18.06 9.92
C LEU A 138 -1.28 -18.11 9.62
N GLU A 139 -0.55 -19.03 10.24
CA GLU A 139 0.89 -19.23 9.99
C GLU A 139 1.16 -19.74 8.57
N GLU A 140 0.35 -20.69 8.08
CA GLU A 140 0.43 -21.19 6.70
C GLU A 140 0.14 -20.07 5.68
N LEU A 141 -0.80 -19.17 5.99
CA LEU A 141 -1.12 -18.02 5.15
C LEU A 141 -0.02 -16.96 5.15
N GLU A 142 0.58 -16.67 6.31
CA GLU A 142 1.72 -15.74 6.40
C GLU A 142 2.93 -16.28 5.64
N LYS A 143 3.23 -17.58 5.78
CA LYS A 143 4.29 -18.24 5.02
C LYS A 143 4.03 -18.18 3.52
N TYR A 144 2.81 -18.52 3.08
CA TYR A 144 2.42 -18.42 1.67
C TYR A 144 2.59 -17.00 1.12
N ALA A 145 2.11 -15.99 1.84
CA ALA A 145 2.21 -14.60 1.41
C ALA A 145 3.67 -14.14 1.25
N LEU A 146 4.54 -14.52 2.19
CA LEU A 146 5.97 -14.22 2.12
C LEU A 146 6.64 -14.95 0.96
N GLU A 147 6.39 -16.24 0.78
CA GLU A 147 6.99 -17.03 -0.32
C GLU A 147 6.60 -16.48 -1.70
N GLN A 148 5.33 -16.13 -1.90
CA GLN A 148 4.88 -15.52 -3.17
C GLN A 148 5.53 -14.15 -3.39
N TRP A 149 5.59 -13.32 -2.35
CA TRP A 149 6.23 -12.00 -2.43
C TRP A 149 7.74 -12.11 -2.73
N GLU A 150 8.44 -13.04 -2.09
CA GLU A 150 9.86 -13.30 -2.35
C GLU A 150 10.07 -13.83 -3.78
N CYS A 151 9.19 -14.71 -4.28
CA CYS A 151 9.25 -15.19 -5.66
C CYS A 151 9.09 -14.04 -6.66
N PHE A 152 8.17 -13.11 -6.39
CA PHE A 152 7.98 -11.90 -7.19
C PHE A 152 9.24 -11.03 -7.23
N LEU A 153 9.84 -10.74 -6.07
CA LEU A 153 11.05 -9.93 -5.98
C LEU A 153 12.27 -10.62 -6.62
N LEU A 154 12.39 -11.94 -6.46
CA LEU A 154 13.44 -12.73 -7.12
C LEU A 154 13.30 -12.71 -8.64
N HIS A 155 12.07 -12.72 -9.16
CA HIS A 155 11.81 -12.58 -10.60
C HIS A 155 12.27 -11.20 -11.11
N LEU A 156 12.11 -10.13 -10.31
CA LEU A 156 12.61 -8.80 -10.66
C LEU A 156 14.15 -8.74 -10.70
N ILE A 157 14.85 -9.46 -9.81
CA ILE A 157 16.32 -9.46 -9.74
C ILE A 157 16.94 -10.39 -10.79
N ASN A 158 16.36 -11.58 -10.99
CA ASN A 158 16.92 -12.67 -11.80
C ASN A 158 15.88 -13.16 -12.82
N SER A 159 15.61 -12.34 -13.83
CA SER A 159 14.66 -12.65 -14.92
C SER A 159 14.98 -13.95 -15.68
N GLY A 160 16.26 -14.37 -15.70
CA GLY A 160 16.73 -15.57 -16.41
C GLY A 160 16.67 -16.90 -15.64
N GLN A 161 16.35 -16.92 -14.33
CA GLN A 161 16.23 -18.18 -13.55
C GLN A 161 14.82 -18.44 -13.01
N ALA A 162 13.88 -17.53 -13.25
CA ALA A 162 12.55 -17.54 -12.64
C ALA A 162 11.50 -18.37 -13.39
N GLU A 163 11.91 -19.36 -14.19
CA GLU A 163 11.00 -20.14 -15.05
C GLU A 163 10.18 -21.22 -14.31
N LYS A 164 10.43 -21.50 -13.02
CA LYS A 164 9.90 -22.73 -12.38
C LYS A 164 8.89 -22.60 -11.25
N VAL A 165 8.53 -21.43 -10.74
CA VAL A 165 7.74 -21.37 -9.49
C VAL A 165 6.40 -20.62 -9.59
N THR A 166 6.26 -19.61 -10.45
CA THR A 166 4.97 -18.90 -10.63
C THR A 166 4.84 -18.35 -12.05
N SER A 167 3.79 -18.75 -12.76
CA SER A 167 3.45 -18.18 -14.07
C SER A 167 2.78 -16.82 -13.88
N PHE A 168 3.55 -15.78 -13.53
CA PHE A 168 3.03 -14.42 -13.48
C PHE A 168 2.42 -14.06 -14.85
N SER A 169 1.24 -13.44 -14.84
CA SER A 169 0.66 -12.93 -16.09
C SER A 169 1.65 -11.98 -16.78
N PRO A 170 2.02 -12.21 -18.06
CA PRO A 170 2.99 -11.37 -18.76
C PRO A 170 2.54 -9.90 -18.85
N SER A 171 1.22 -9.67 -18.86
CA SER A 171 0.63 -8.33 -18.81
C SER A 171 0.82 -7.65 -17.46
N MET A 172 0.79 -8.39 -16.36
CA MET A 172 1.06 -7.88 -15.02
C MET A 172 2.56 -7.60 -14.84
N MET A 173 3.40 -8.54 -15.27
CA MET A 173 4.84 -8.38 -15.19
C MET A 173 5.31 -7.16 -15.99
N ARG A 174 4.74 -6.90 -17.17
CA ARG A 174 5.03 -5.68 -17.94
C ARG A 174 4.69 -4.40 -17.20
N VAL A 175 3.58 -4.37 -16.43
CA VAL A 175 3.20 -3.20 -15.63
C VAL A 175 4.19 -2.98 -14.49
N PHE A 176 4.59 -4.05 -13.79
CA PHE A 176 5.49 -3.90 -12.64
C PHE A 176 6.96 -3.73 -13.02
N GLN A 177 7.38 -4.22 -14.19
CA GLN A 177 8.72 -3.97 -14.71
C GLN A 177 8.88 -2.54 -15.27
N ARG A 178 7.77 -1.86 -15.58
CA ARG A 178 7.78 -0.49 -16.11
C ARG A 178 8.35 0.45 -15.06
N GLY A 179 9.54 0.99 -15.32
CA GLY A 179 10.22 1.89 -14.39
C GLY A 179 11.07 1.20 -13.33
N LEU A 180 10.98 -0.12 -13.15
CA LEU A 180 11.88 -0.90 -12.27
C LEU A 180 13.01 -1.62 -13.04
N LEU A 181 12.75 -1.98 -14.30
CA LEU A 181 13.72 -2.62 -15.20
C LEU A 181 13.92 -1.81 -16.47
N SER A 182 15.14 -1.85 -17.02
CA SER A 182 15.43 -1.29 -18.33
C SER A 182 14.74 -2.10 -19.42
N GLN A 183 14.16 -1.40 -20.41
CA GLN A 183 13.45 -2.01 -21.55
C GLN A 183 14.44 -2.50 -22.64
N SER A 184 15.52 -3.16 -22.23
CA SER A 184 16.58 -3.71 -23.10
C SER A 184 16.46 -5.22 -23.24
N LYS A 185 17.13 -5.80 -24.24
CA LYS A 185 17.15 -7.27 -24.47
C LYS A 185 17.58 -8.07 -23.24
N ASP A 186 18.50 -7.52 -22.45
CA ASP A 186 18.80 -7.97 -21.10
C ASP A 186 18.24 -6.92 -20.12
N PRO A 187 17.12 -7.19 -19.42
CA PRO A 187 16.54 -6.24 -18.50
C PRO A 187 17.44 -6.12 -17.27
N LYS A 188 17.98 -4.91 -17.04
CA LYS A 188 18.78 -4.58 -15.86
C LYS A 188 17.95 -3.72 -14.91
N LEU A 189 18.24 -3.86 -13.62
CA LEU A 189 17.60 -3.05 -12.58
C LEU A 189 17.95 -1.56 -12.79
N THR A 190 16.93 -0.70 -12.81
CA THR A 190 17.12 0.76 -12.87
C THR A 190 17.44 1.30 -11.47
N GLU A 191 17.89 2.55 -11.35
CA GLU A 191 18.09 3.23 -10.05
C GLU A 191 16.83 3.18 -9.16
N SER A 192 15.67 3.40 -9.78
CA SER A 192 14.36 3.26 -9.14
C SER A 192 14.06 1.82 -8.70
N GLY A 193 14.49 0.82 -9.48
CA GLY A 193 14.41 -0.59 -9.10
C GLY A 193 15.26 -0.92 -7.89
N PHE A 194 16.48 -0.36 -7.81
CA PHE A 194 17.33 -0.50 -6.61
C PHE A 194 16.69 0.13 -5.38
N GLN A 195 16.18 1.36 -5.51
CA GLN A 195 15.48 2.03 -4.42
C GLN A 195 14.28 1.22 -3.96
N PHE A 196 13.47 0.69 -4.89
CA PHE A 196 12.32 -0.16 -4.60
C PHE A 196 12.71 -1.40 -3.78
N LEU A 197 13.76 -2.14 -4.15
CA LEU A 197 14.20 -3.33 -3.42
C LEU A 197 14.61 -3.04 -1.97
N LEU A 198 15.08 -1.83 -1.69
CA LEU A 198 15.51 -1.39 -0.36
C LEU A 198 14.38 -0.80 0.50
N MET A 199 13.19 -0.58 -0.06
CA MET A 199 12.04 -0.08 0.68
C MET A 199 11.46 -1.14 1.62
N GLU A 200 10.74 -0.71 2.66
CA GLU A 200 9.96 -1.64 3.49
C GLU A 200 8.87 -2.35 2.67
N THR A 201 8.52 -3.58 3.03
CA THR A 201 7.53 -4.41 2.32
C THR A 201 6.21 -3.68 2.06
N ASN A 202 5.74 -2.90 3.02
CA ASN A 202 4.52 -2.11 2.90
C ASN A 202 4.62 -1.00 1.84
N ALA A 203 5.77 -0.33 1.77
CA ALA A 203 6.02 0.72 0.80
C ALA A 203 6.23 0.15 -0.61
N GLN A 204 6.89 -1.01 -0.72
CA GLN A 204 6.98 -1.79 -1.96
C GLN A 204 5.58 -2.18 -2.45
N LEU A 205 4.76 -2.73 -1.58
CA LEU A 205 3.39 -3.13 -1.91
C LEU A 205 2.58 -1.95 -2.45
N TRP A 206 2.65 -0.80 -1.80
CA TRP A 206 1.94 0.39 -2.27
C TRP A 206 2.43 0.93 -3.59
N TYR A 207 3.74 0.88 -3.85
CA TYR A 207 4.30 1.24 -5.14
C TYR A 207 3.70 0.36 -6.26
N ILE A 208 3.69 -0.95 -6.05
CA ILE A 208 3.12 -1.93 -7.00
C ILE A 208 1.62 -1.69 -7.22
N ILE A 209 0.84 -1.50 -6.15
CA ILE A 209 -0.60 -1.23 -6.25
C ILE A 209 -0.87 0.09 -6.97
N ARG A 210 -0.07 1.14 -6.75
CA ARG A 210 -0.21 2.42 -7.43
C ARG A 210 0.05 2.30 -8.94
N GLU A 211 1.11 1.60 -9.34
CA GLU A 211 1.38 1.34 -10.75
C GLU A 211 0.28 0.47 -11.37
N TYR A 212 -0.25 -0.50 -10.61
CA TYR A 212 -1.40 -1.31 -11.03
C TYR A 212 -2.64 -0.45 -11.32
N ILE A 213 -2.97 0.50 -10.43
CA ILE A 213 -4.10 1.43 -10.60
C ILE A 213 -3.85 2.41 -11.75
N SER A 214 -2.64 2.96 -11.86
CA SER A 214 -2.30 3.93 -12.91
C SER A 214 -2.39 3.32 -14.32
N ASN A 215 -2.13 2.01 -14.44
CA ASN A 215 -2.23 1.28 -15.71
C ASN A 215 -3.60 0.63 -15.94
N SER A 216 -4.59 0.87 -15.08
CA SER A 216 -5.93 0.27 -15.20
C SER A 216 -6.72 0.80 -16.41
N GLU A 217 -6.55 2.08 -16.74
CA GLU A 217 -7.24 2.72 -17.87
C GLU A 217 -6.80 2.12 -19.21
N GLU A 218 -5.52 1.73 -19.36
CA GLU A 218 -5.02 1.01 -20.54
C GLU A 218 -5.66 -0.39 -20.70
N ARG A 219 -6.17 -0.97 -19.60
CA ARG A 219 -6.87 -2.27 -19.57
C ARG A 219 -8.40 -2.12 -19.69
N GLY A 220 -8.90 -0.89 -19.81
CA GLY A 220 -10.34 -0.61 -19.84
C GLY A 220 -11.06 -0.79 -18.51
N VAL A 221 -10.33 -0.72 -17.39
CA VAL A 221 -10.88 -0.81 -16.03
C VAL A 221 -10.91 0.59 -15.42
N ASP A 222 -12.04 1.00 -14.83
CA ASP A 222 -12.12 2.28 -14.12
C ASP A 222 -11.26 2.22 -12.84
N PRO A 223 -10.30 3.16 -12.66
CA PRO A 223 -9.54 3.24 -11.41
C PRO A 223 -10.42 3.38 -10.17
N VAL A 224 -11.62 3.98 -10.26
CA VAL A 224 -12.55 4.13 -9.13
C VAL A 224 -13.05 2.76 -8.63
N ASP A 225 -13.46 1.89 -9.54
CA ASP A 225 -13.92 0.54 -9.22
C ASP A 225 -12.79 -0.31 -8.64
N LEU A 226 -11.59 -0.16 -9.20
CA LEU A 226 -10.41 -0.87 -8.73
C LEU A 226 -9.98 -0.43 -7.33
N ILE A 227 -9.94 0.88 -7.07
CA ILE A 227 -9.65 1.42 -5.72
C ILE A 227 -10.71 0.95 -4.73
N SER A 228 -11.99 1.00 -5.12
CA SER A 228 -13.10 0.54 -4.29
C SER A 228 -12.92 -0.94 -3.90
N PHE A 229 -12.58 -1.79 -4.87
CA PHE A 229 -12.36 -3.21 -4.63
C PHE A 229 -11.12 -3.49 -3.75
N LEU A 230 -10.00 -2.81 -3.99
CA LEU A 230 -8.78 -2.96 -3.18
C LEU A 230 -8.99 -2.53 -1.73
N LEU A 231 -9.68 -1.42 -1.52
CA LEU A 231 -10.03 -0.96 -0.18
C LEU A 231 -11.02 -1.91 0.50
N GLU A 232 -12.02 -2.40 -0.23
CA GLU A 232 -12.94 -3.41 0.29
C GLU A 232 -12.18 -4.67 0.73
N LEU A 233 -11.26 -5.18 -0.10
CA LEU A 233 -10.40 -6.33 0.23
C LEU A 233 -9.63 -6.13 1.53
N SER A 234 -9.14 -4.91 1.77
CA SER A 234 -8.39 -4.58 3.00
C SER A 234 -9.22 -4.67 4.28
N PHE A 235 -10.55 -4.62 4.19
CA PHE A 235 -11.47 -4.79 5.33
C PHE A 235 -11.88 -6.23 5.58
N HIS A 236 -11.59 -7.14 4.66
CA HIS A 236 -11.91 -8.55 4.86
C HIS A 236 -11.06 -9.14 5.99
N MET A 237 -11.66 -10.02 6.80
CA MET A 237 -10.93 -10.74 7.85
C MET A 237 -9.92 -11.73 7.24
N THR A 238 -8.68 -11.68 7.73
CA THR A 238 -7.65 -12.66 7.37
C THR A 238 -8.07 -14.07 7.76
N GLY A 239 -7.73 -15.04 6.90
CA GLY A 239 -8.02 -16.47 7.16
C GLY A 239 -9.49 -16.89 7.00
N LYS A 240 -10.39 -15.96 6.64
CA LYS A 240 -11.78 -16.30 6.25
C LYS A 240 -11.88 -16.45 4.74
N ALA A 241 -12.77 -17.33 4.30
CA ALA A 241 -13.03 -17.57 2.88
C ALA A 241 -14.21 -16.75 2.37
N TYR A 242 -14.08 -16.23 1.16
CA TYR A 242 -15.10 -15.41 0.49
C TYR A 242 -15.36 -15.95 -0.92
N ASN A 243 -16.61 -15.95 -1.34
CA ASN A 243 -17.04 -16.61 -2.58
C ASN A 243 -16.63 -15.83 -3.84
N LEU A 244 -15.96 -16.49 -4.79
CA LEU A 244 -15.54 -15.89 -6.08
C LEU A 244 -16.70 -15.63 -7.04
N ASN A 245 -17.83 -16.33 -6.89
CA ASN A 245 -19.00 -16.20 -7.75
C ASN A 245 -19.66 -14.82 -7.61
N THR A 246 -19.48 -14.15 -6.47
CA THR A 246 -19.97 -12.79 -6.22
C THR A 246 -19.18 -11.69 -6.93
N LEU A 247 -18.02 -12.04 -7.50
CA LEU A 247 -17.13 -11.09 -8.17
C LEU A 247 -17.46 -10.96 -9.65
N THR A 248 -17.30 -9.74 -10.17
CA THR A 248 -17.32 -9.48 -11.61
C THR A 248 -16.08 -10.09 -12.28
N ASP A 249 -16.11 -10.29 -13.60
CA ASP A 249 -14.98 -10.87 -14.32
C ASP A 249 -13.70 -10.02 -14.20
N VAL A 250 -13.86 -8.68 -14.15
CA VAL A 250 -12.77 -7.75 -13.88
C VAL A 250 -12.20 -7.96 -12.48
N GLN A 251 -13.06 -8.05 -11.45
CA GLN A 251 -12.63 -8.31 -10.08
C GLN A 251 -11.93 -9.67 -9.94
N ARG A 252 -12.39 -10.70 -10.66
CA ARG A 252 -11.71 -12.02 -10.68
C ARG A 252 -10.34 -11.96 -11.33
N SER A 253 -10.21 -11.23 -12.45
CA SER A 253 -8.91 -11.00 -13.09
C SER A 253 -7.95 -10.26 -12.16
N THR A 254 -8.41 -9.19 -11.51
CA THR A 254 -7.62 -8.45 -10.53
C THR A 254 -7.25 -9.33 -9.33
N LEU A 255 -8.17 -10.14 -8.83
CA LEU A 255 -7.90 -11.04 -7.71
C LEU A 255 -6.89 -12.13 -8.08
N SER A 256 -6.90 -12.63 -9.31
CA SER A 256 -5.85 -13.51 -9.83
C SER A 256 -4.50 -12.80 -9.82
N ASP A 257 -4.46 -11.54 -10.27
CA ASP A 257 -3.22 -10.76 -10.25
C ASP A 257 -2.70 -10.54 -8.82
N LEU A 258 -3.59 -10.24 -7.88
CA LEU A 258 -3.26 -10.07 -6.46
C LEU A 258 -2.87 -11.38 -5.76
N ALA A 259 -3.36 -12.52 -6.26
CA ALA A 259 -3.00 -13.83 -5.74
C ALA A 259 -1.56 -14.21 -6.12
N ASP A 260 -1.11 -13.87 -7.32
CA ASP A 260 0.29 -14.06 -7.73
C ASP A 260 1.26 -13.24 -6.86
N LEU A 261 0.81 -12.09 -6.36
CA LEU A 261 1.57 -11.27 -5.40
C LEU A 261 1.46 -11.78 -3.95
N GLY A 262 0.64 -12.79 -3.66
CA GLY A 262 0.46 -13.33 -2.31
C GLY A 262 -0.47 -12.51 -1.40
N LEU A 263 -1.22 -11.55 -1.93
CA LEU A 263 -2.22 -10.80 -1.15
C LEU A 263 -3.45 -11.66 -0.84
N VAL A 264 -3.74 -12.62 -1.70
CA VAL A 264 -4.91 -13.49 -1.58
C VAL A 264 -4.52 -14.92 -1.95
N LYS A 265 -5.01 -15.90 -1.19
CA LYS A 265 -4.89 -17.31 -1.55
C LYS A 265 -6.19 -17.78 -2.21
N LEU A 266 -6.09 -18.27 -3.43
CA LEU A 266 -7.23 -18.87 -4.15
C LEU A 266 -7.33 -20.36 -3.81
N GLN A 267 -8.54 -20.83 -3.52
CA GLN A 267 -8.81 -22.24 -3.27
C GLN A 267 -10.08 -22.66 -3.99
N LYS A 268 -10.03 -23.83 -4.64
CA LYS A 268 -11.17 -24.40 -5.35
C LYS A 268 -11.73 -25.56 -4.54
N GLY A 269 -13.03 -25.54 -4.32
CA GLY A 269 -13.80 -26.69 -3.85
C GLY A 269 -14.32 -27.52 -5.02
N ARG A 270 -15.26 -28.42 -4.71
CA ARG A 270 -15.88 -29.30 -5.73
C ARG A 270 -16.78 -28.51 -6.69
N ASN A 271 -17.55 -27.56 -6.17
CA ASN A 271 -18.52 -26.76 -6.94
C ASN A 271 -18.25 -25.25 -6.86
N ASP A 272 -17.68 -24.78 -5.75
CA ASP A 272 -17.43 -23.37 -5.51
C ASP A 272 -15.94 -23.07 -5.44
N SER A 273 -15.55 -21.87 -5.86
CA SER A 273 -14.20 -21.35 -5.67
C SER A 273 -14.27 -20.17 -4.69
N TRP A 274 -13.30 -20.08 -3.80
CA TRP A 274 -13.22 -19.01 -2.81
C TRP A 274 -11.81 -18.45 -2.71
N PHE A 275 -11.73 -17.28 -2.08
CA PHE A 275 -10.49 -16.58 -1.84
C PHE A 275 -10.31 -16.25 -0.37
N ILE A 276 -9.07 -16.27 0.08
CA ILE A 276 -8.68 -16.07 1.48
C ILE A 276 -7.68 -14.92 1.55
N PRO A 277 -8.05 -13.76 2.11
CA PRO A 277 -7.14 -12.63 2.27
C PRO A 277 -5.98 -12.98 3.21
N THR A 278 -4.77 -12.58 2.81
CA THR A 278 -3.58 -12.68 3.65
C THR A 278 -3.36 -11.37 4.42
N LYS A 279 -2.39 -11.36 5.32
CA LYS A 279 -2.01 -10.16 6.08
C LYS A 279 -1.53 -9.02 5.19
N LEU A 280 -0.97 -9.32 4.01
CA LEU A 280 -0.57 -8.30 3.03
C LEU A 280 -1.78 -7.52 2.51
N ALA A 281 -2.91 -8.20 2.25
CA ALA A 281 -4.14 -7.54 1.80
C ALA A 281 -4.74 -6.63 2.87
N THR A 282 -4.83 -7.10 4.13
CA THR A 282 -5.35 -6.27 5.22
C THR A 282 -4.43 -5.13 5.59
N ASN A 283 -3.12 -5.32 5.42
CA ASN A 283 -2.14 -4.26 5.65
C ASN A 283 -2.20 -3.14 4.60
N LEU A 284 -2.92 -3.30 3.49
CA LEU A 284 -3.14 -2.19 2.55
C LEU A 284 -3.75 -0.99 3.28
N SER A 285 -4.88 -1.15 3.98
CA SER A 285 -5.51 -0.02 4.69
C SER A 285 -4.74 0.43 5.94
N VAL A 286 -4.03 -0.47 6.61
CA VAL A 286 -3.25 -0.16 7.83
C VAL A 286 -1.95 0.57 7.51
N SER A 287 -1.29 0.21 6.41
CA SER A 287 -0.07 0.88 5.93
C SER A 287 -0.29 2.34 5.53
N LEU A 288 -1.54 2.77 5.38
CA LEU A 288 -1.89 4.18 5.19
C LEU A 288 -1.73 5.03 6.46
N ALA A 289 -1.63 4.39 7.63
CA ALA A 289 -1.61 5.05 8.94
C ALA A 289 -0.23 5.03 9.61
N ASP A 290 0.83 4.70 8.86
CA ASP A 290 2.24 4.80 9.28
C ASP A 290 2.56 3.95 10.54
N SER A 291 2.50 2.62 10.40
CA SER A 291 3.05 1.71 11.42
C SER A 291 4.24 0.94 10.85
N SER A 292 5.43 1.50 10.97
CA SER A 292 6.69 0.80 10.71
C SER A 292 6.91 -0.24 11.81
N THR A 293 6.47 -1.47 11.60
CA THR A 293 6.97 -2.60 12.41
C THR A 293 8.36 -2.94 11.88
N ARG A 294 9.40 -2.40 12.53
CA ARG A 294 10.78 -2.82 12.26
C ARG A 294 10.86 -4.32 12.52
N LYS A 295 11.02 -5.12 11.47
CA LYS A 295 11.43 -6.52 11.63
C LYS A 295 12.79 -6.52 12.34
N GLN A 296 12.97 -7.42 13.30
CA GLN A 296 14.27 -7.63 13.96
C GLN A 296 15.32 -7.91 12.88
N GLY A 297 16.38 -7.09 12.88
CA GLY A 297 17.40 -7.12 11.85
C GLY A 297 18.21 -8.42 11.90
N SER A 298 18.31 -9.08 10.76
CA SER A 298 19.16 -10.26 10.53
C SER A 298 20.52 -9.89 9.97
N ILE A 299 20.92 -8.61 9.98
CA ILE A 299 22.14 -8.13 9.33
C ILE A 299 22.93 -7.30 10.33
N VAL A 300 24.20 -7.66 10.52
CA VAL A 300 25.16 -6.93 11.37
C VAL A 300 26.24 -6.33 10.48
N VAL A 301 26.51 -5.05 10.64
CA VAL A 301 27.56 -4.34 9.90
C VAL A 301 28.65 -3.91 10.88
N GLU A 302 29.87 -4.36 10.62
CA GLU A 302 31.06 -3.96 11.39
C GLU A 302 31.70 -2.69 10.81
N THR A 303 32.48 -1.99 11.63
CA THR A 303 33.24 -0.77 11.28
C THR A 303 34.34 -0.99 10.23
N ASN A 304 34.67 -2.24 9.93
CA ASN A 304 35.63 -2.64 8.89
C ASN A 304 34.96 -2.93 7.53
N PHE A 305 33.72 -2.46 7.33
CA PHE A 305 32.92 -2.68 6.11
C PHE A 305 32.56 -4.15 5.84
N ARG A 306 32.60 -5.01 6.87
CA ARG A 306 32.08 -6.39 6.80
C ARG A 306 30.62 -6.42 7.18
N VAL A 307 29.83 -7.13 6.40
CA VAL A 307 28.41 -7.35 6.64
C VAL A 307 28.19 -8.84 6.88
N TYR A 308 27.55 -9.17 8.00
CA TYR A 308 27.18 -10.52 8.38
C TYR A 308 25.67 -10.67 8.25
N GLU A 309 25.25 -11.62 7.43
CA GLU A 309 23.85 -11.93 7.23
C GLU A 309 23.47 -13.21 7.99
N TYR A 310 22.48 -13.09 8.86
CA TYR A 310 21.85 -14.14 9.68
C TYR A 310 20.47 -14.51 9.13
N SER A 311 20.35 -14.58 7.81
CA SER A 311 19.10 -14.90 7.13
C SER A 311 19.32 -16.09 6.19
N ALA A 312 18.38 -17.04 6.23
CA ALA A 312 18.34 -18.17 5.30
C ALA A 312 17.54 -17.85 4.02
N SER A 313 17.01 -16.62 3.88
CA SER A 313 16.25 -16.22 2.70
C SER A 313 17.18 -15.94 1.52
N LYS A 314 16.96 -16.66 0.41
CA LYS A 314 17.70 -16.47 -0.84
C LYS A 314 17.54 -15.04 -1.39
N LEU A 315 16.41 -14.40 -1.14
CA LEU A 315 16.15 -13.03 -1.57
C LEU A 315 17.15 -12.05 -0.92
N HIS A 316 17.30 -12.12 0.39
CA HIS A 316 18.20 -11.20 1.11
C HIS A 316 19.65 -11.35 0.67
N SER A 317 20.11 -12.59 0.42
CA SER A 317 21.46 -12.82 -0.12
C SER A 317 21.64 -12.30 -1.54
N GLU A 318 20.65 -12.42 -2.42
CA GLU A 318 20.71 -11.85 -3.77
C GLU A 318 20.68 -10.31 -3.73
N ILE A 319 19.87 -9.71 -2.83
CA ILE A 319 19.88 -8.26 -2.58
C ILE A 319 21.25 -7.80 -2.09
N LEU A 320 21.87 -8.48 -1.12
CA LEU A 320 23.20 -8.12 -0.63
C LEU A 320 24.28 -8.27 -1.70
N ARG A 321 24.16 -9.28 -2.57
CA ARG A 321 25.07 -9.49 -3.71
C ARG A 321 25.07 -8.32 -4.70
N LEU A 322 23.97 -7.57 -4.81
CA LEU A 322 23.89 -6.38 -5.65
C LEU A 322 24.79 -5.24 -5.13
N PHE A 323 25.07 -5.18 -3.81
CA PHE A 323 25.80 -4.06 -3.18
C PHE A 323 27.17 -4.42 -2.60
N SER A 324 27.48 -5.71 -2.49
CA SER A 324 28.71 -6.18 -1.86
C SER A 324 29.47 -7.14 -2.76
N ARG A 325 30.80 -7.12 -2.63
CA ARG A 325 31.64 -8.11 -3.30
C ARG A 325 31.70 -9.37 -2.43
N TYR A 326 31.50 -10.49 -3.11
CA TYR A 326 31.51 -11.83 -2.53
C TYR A 326 32.89 -12.16 -1.95
N ALA A 327 32.95 -12.38 -0.64
CA ALA A 327 34.11 -12.98 0.04
C ALA A 327 33.61 -14.18 0.83
N LEU A 328 33.40 -15.31 0.13
CA LEU A 328 32.87 -16.52 0.76
C LEU A 328 33.86 -17.08 1.78
N TYR A 329 33.52 -16.94 3.05
CA TYR A 329 33.99 -17.82 4.11
C TYR A 329 32.78 -18.58 4.64
N LEU A 330 32.59 -19.79 4.13
CA LEU A 330 31.51 -20.69 4.53
C LEU A 330 31.92 -21.38 5.84
N LEU A 331 31.57 -20.80 6.98
CA LEU A 331 31.63 -21.47 8.27
C LEU A 331 30.19 -21.68 8.74
N PHE A 332 29.73 -22.93 8.61
CA PHE A 332 28.51 -23.51 9.19
C PHE A 332 27.40 -22.49 9.55
N SER A 333 26.56 -22.12 8.57
CA SER A 333 25.35 -21.27 8.71
C SER A 333 25.50 -19.74 8.65
N TRP A 334 26.61 -19.19 8.13
CA TRP A 334 26.87 -17.73 8.13
C TRP A 334 27.36 -17.25 6.76
N PHE A 335 26.88 -16.09 6.30
CA PHE A 335 27.38 -15.40 5.10
C PHE A 335 28.12 -14.12 5.51
N ILE A 336 29.36 -13.95 5.01
CA ILE A 336 30.19 -12.76 5.21
C ILE A 336 30.34 -12.04 3.88
N TRP A 337 30.07 -10.73 3.88
CA TRP A 337 30.13 -9.87 2.70
C TRP A 337 31.07 -8.68 2.93
N GLY A 338 31.77 -8.23 1.89
CA GLY A 338 32.64 -7.05 1.94
C GLY A 338 32.10 -5.90 1.10
N ILE A 339 31.91 -4.72 1.70
CA ILE A 339 31.58 -3.49 0.96
C ILE A 339 32.88 -2.82 0.52
N THR A 340 33.03 -2.59 -0.79
CA THR A 340 34.19 -1.86 -1.36
C THR A 340 33.83 -0.40 -1.63
N GLN A 341 34.82 0.50 -1.54
CA GLN A 341 34.69 1.97 -1.56
C GLN A 341 33.83 2.56 -2.71
N PHE A 342 33.68 1.86 -3.84
CA PHE A 342 32.82 2.28 -4.96
C PHE A 342 31.31 2.26 -4.63
N TYR A 343 30.87 1.43 -3.68
CA TYR A 343 29.47 1.32 -3.27
C TYR A 343 29.13 2.18 -2.04
N SER A 344 30.13 2.73 -1.34
CA SER A 344 29.88 3.55 -0.15
C SER A 344 29.25 4.91 -0.50
N GLU A 345 29.62 5.52 -1.62
CA GLU A 345 29.02 6.79 -2.06
C GLU A 345 27.54 6.65 -2.45
N PHE A 346 27.11 5.48 -2.92
CA PHE A 346 25.71 5.22 -3.28
C PHE A 346 24.86 4.97 -2.04
N LEU A 347 25.36 4.18 -1.08
CA LEU A 347 24.67 3.91 0.19
C LEU A 347 24.53 5.16 1.07
N VAL A 348 25.55 6.03 1.10
CA VAL A 348 25.52 7.29 1.87
C VAL A 348 24.49 8.30 1.33
N ASN A 349 24.17 8.24 0.03
CA ASN A 349 23.20 9.15 -0.59
C ASN A 349 21.75 8.63 -0.57
N VAL A 350 21.54 7.33 -0.38
CA VAL A 350 20.20 6.69 -0.41
C VAL A 350 19.64 6.43 0.99
N LEU A 351 20.49 6.21 1.99
CA LEU A 351 20.08 6.10 3.38
C LEU A 351 20.28 7.45 4.08
N PRO A 352 19.22 8.12 4.57
CA PRO A 352 19.44 9.25 5.47
C PRO A 352 20.10 8.69 6.73
N LEU A 353 21.37 9.00 6.89
CA LEU A 353 22.08 8.88 8.17
C LEU A 353 21.28 9.71 9.19
N THR A 354 20.62 9.03 10.12
CA THR A 354 20.12 9.63 11.36
C THR A 354 21.27 10.09 12.23
#